data_AF-A0A318DU44-F1
#
_entry.id   AF-A0A318DU44-F1
#
_cell.length_a   1.000
_cell.length_b   1.000
_cell.length_c   1.000
_cell.angle_alpha   90.00
_cell.angle_beta   90.00
_cell.angle_gamma   90.00
#
_symmetry.space_group_name_H-M   'P 1'
#
loop_
_entity.id
_entity.type
_entity.pdbx_description
1 polymer ?
#
loop_
_entity_poly.entity_id
_entity_poly.type
_entity_poly.pdbx_seq_one_letter_code
_entity_poly.pdbx_strand_id
1 'polypeptide(L)'
;MRPMLVALLAVAGTAAAMTAMAFATTRSGTNPASPIYGVTLPEGYRQWELIAPAEEAAPLDELRVVVGNAVAIKAYREGSLPFPDGSVLVKLAWKRTPSAEFASATFPAPPPRCR
;
A
#
# COMPACT_ATOMS: atom_id res chain seq x y z
N MET A 1 -39.98 -12.81 28.26
CA MET A 1 -38.55 -12.47 28.49
C MET A 1 -37.59 -13.14 27.49
N ARG A 2 -37.77 -14.41 27.11
CA ARG A 2 -36.94 -15.10 26.10
C ARG A 2 -36.98 -14.58 24.65
N PRO A 3 -38.12 -14.14 24.07
CA PRO A 3 -38.13 -13.67 22.66
C PRO A 3 -37.52 -12.28 22.48
N MET A 4 -37.50 -11.47 23.54
CA MET A 4 -36.94 -10.11 23.52
C MET A 4 -35.40 -10.11 23.50
N LEU A 5 -34.78 -11.14 24.10
CA LEU A 5 -33.32 -11.34 24.09
C LEU A 5 -32.80 -11.77 22.71
N VAL A 6 -33.57 -12.61 22.00
CA VAL A 6 -33.23 -13.08 20.64
C VAL A 6 -33.35 -11.94 19.62
N ALA A 7 -34.37 -11.08 19.77
CA ALA A 7 -34.51 -9.88 18.94
C ALA A 7 -33.35 -8.89 19.14
N LEU A 8 -32.88 -8.70 20.38
CA LEU A 8 -31.75 -7.81 20.66
C LEU A 8 -30.42 -8.32 20.06
N LEU A 9 -30.17 -9.63 20.13
CA LEU A 9 -28.97 -10.25 19.55
C LEU A 9 -28.96 -10.20 18.02
N ALA A 10 -30.12 -10.35 17.37
CA ALA A 10 -30.24 -10.22 15.92
C ALA A 10 -29.96 -8.78 15.43
N VAL A 11 -30.47 -7.78 16.15
CA VAL A 11 -30.24 -6.36 15.82
C VAL A 11 -28.76 -5.98 16.02
N ALA A 12 -28.12 -6.44 17.09
CA ALA A 12 -26.70 -6.22 17.33
C ALA A 12 -25.80 -6.86 16.24
N GLY A 13 -26.15 -8.06 15.76
CA GLY A 13 -25.44 -8.72 14.66
C GLY A 13 -25.55 -7.96 13.33
N THR A 14 -26.72 -7.41 13.02
CA THR A 14 -26.92 -6.60 11.80
C THR A 14 -26.17 -5.27 11.86
N ALA A 15 -26.07 -4.63 13.02
CA ALA A 15 -25.35 -3.37 13.19
C ALA A 15 -23.83 -3.56 12.97
N ALA A 16 -23.25 -4.64 13.49
CA ALA A 16 -21.83 -4.95 13.30
C ALA A 16 -21.47 -5.29 11.84
N ALA A 17 -22.38 -5.94 11.10
CA ALA A 17 -22.19 -6.24 9.68
C ALA A 17 -22.20 -4.96 8.81
N MET A 18 -23.04 -3.98 9.15
CA MET A 18 -23.10 -2.70 8.42
C MET A 18 -21.87 -1.81 8.66
N THR A 19 -21.31 -1.79 9.87
CA THR A 19 -20.05 -1.07 10.14
C THR A 19 -18.86 -1.70 9.42
N ALA A 20 -18.79 -3.03 9.31
CA ALA A 20 -17.72 -3.70 8.56
C ALA A 20 -17.76 -3.37 7.04
N MET A 21 -18.95 -3.20 6.47
CA MET A 21 -19.14 -2.87 5.06
C MET A 21 -18.77 -1.41 4.72
N ALA A 22 -18.87 -0.50 5.70
CA ALA A 22 -18.50 0.91 5.53
C ALA A 22 -16.98 1.14 5.41
N PHE A 23 -16.15 0.26 5.99
CA PHE A 23 -14.68 0.32 5.81
C PHE A 23 -14.22 -0.22 4.45
N ALA A 24 -15.06 -0.99 3.75
CA ALA A 24 -14.73 -1.58 2.44
C ALA A 24 -14.95 -0.64 1.26
N THR A 25 -15.59 0.53 1.44
CA THR A 25 -15.71 1.55 0.39
C THR A 25 -14.50 2.49 0.42
N THR A 26 -13.31 1.96 0.18
CA THR A 26 -12.14 2.79 -0.12
C THR A 26 -12.21 3.25 -1.57
N ARG A 27 -12.44 4.56 -1.75
CA ARG A 27 -12.17 5.39 -2.93
C ARG A 27 -11.81 4.65 -4.23
N SER A 28 -12.79 4.36 -5.06
CA SER A 28 -12.59 4.11 -6.50
C SER A 28 -12.25 5.42 -7.21
N GLY A 29 -11.02 5.91 -7.02
CA GLY A 29 -10.42 6.90 -7.90
C GLY A 29 -9.55 6.14 -8.88
N THR A 30 -9.95 6.05 -10.14
CA THR A 30 -9.15 5.37 -11.18
C THR A 30 -7.76 6.01 -11.22
N ASN A 31 -6.72 5.24 -10.85
CA ASN A 31 -5.36 5.73 -10.93
C ASN A 31 -5.02 6.04 -12.39
N PRO A 32 -4.41 7.21 -12.71
CA PRO A 32 -4.03 7.52 -14.06
C PRO A 32 -3.05 6.45 -14.57
N ALA A 33 -3.31 5.97 -15.80
CA ALA A 33 -2.42 5.04 -16.47
C ALA A 33 -1.18 5.77 -16.97
N SER A 34 -0.04 5.08 -17.03
CA SER A 34 1.18 5.65 -17.59
C SER A 34 0.95 6.03 -19.07
N PRO A 35 1.35 7.23 -19.50
CA PRO A 35 1.01 7.72 -20.85
C PRO A 35 1.52 6.84 -22.00
N ILE A 36 2.65 6.14 -21.78
CA ILE A 36 3.33 5.38 -22.82
C ILE A 36 2.97 3.89 -22.77
N TYR A 37 2.88 3.31 -21.56
CA TYR A 37 2.76 1.86 -21.38
C TYR A 37 1.40 1.41 -20.86
N GLY A 38 0.48 2.35 -20.54
CA GLY A 38 -0.85 2.03 -20.03
C GLY A 38 -0.84 1.35 -18.65
N VAL A 39 0.30 1.30 -17.97
CA VAL A 39 0.44 0.66 -16.66
C VAL A 39 -0.19 1.57 -15.61
N THR A 40 -1.18 1.06 -14.91
CA THR A 40 -1.80 1.72 -13.77
C THR A 40 -1.11 1.33 -12.48
N LEU A 41 -1.17 2.22 -11.49
CA LEU A 41 -0.71 1.89 -10.16
C LEU A 41 -1.74 0.96 -9.50
N PRO A 42 -1.34 -0.26 -9.06
CA PRO A 42 -2.28 -1.21 -8.49
C PRO A 42 -2.96 -0.66 -7.24
N GLU A 43 -4.25 -0.93 -7.07
CA GLU A 43 -4.93 -0.57 -5.83
C GLU A 43 -4.33 -1.32 -4.64
N GLY A 44 -4.28 -0.67 -3.48
CA GLY A 44 -3.77 -1.29 -2.26
C GLY A 44 -2.27 -1.59 -2.25
N TYR A 45 -1.50 -1.13 -3.24
CA TYR A 45 -0.07 -1.42 -3.33
C TYR A 45 0.75 -0.90 -2.14
N ARG A 46 0.27 0.15 -1.45
CA ARG A 46 0.95 0.70 -0.26
C ARG A 46 0.89 -0.25 0.95
N GLN A 47 0.00 -1.23 0.90
CA GLN A 47 -0.17 -2.28 1.90
C GLN A 47 0.54 -3.57 1.51
N TRP A 48 1.21 -3.61 0.35
CA TRP A 48 2.00 -4.76 -0.07
C TRP A 48 3.26 -4.91 0.76
N GLU A 49 3.83 -6.11 0.73
CA GLU A 49 5.00 -6.44 1.54
C GLU A 49 6.26 -5.70 1.04
N LEU A 50 7.03 -5.17 2.00
CA LEU A 50 8.28 -4.48 1.75
C LEU A 50 9.35 -5.50 1.34
N ILE A 51 10.01 -5.25 0.21
CA ILE A 51 11.11 -6.06 -0.30
C ILE A 51 12.45 -5.47 0.14
N ALA A 52 12.68 -4.19 -0.18
CA ALA A 52 13.96 -3.56 0.11
C ALA A 52 13.84 -2.02 0.19
N PRO A 53 14.50 -1.39 1.17
CA PRO A 53 14.76 0.05 1.15
C PRO A 53 15.98 0.37 0.26
N ALA A 54 16.04 1.59 -0.25
CA ALA A 54 17.21 2.14 -0.92
C ALA A 54 17.32 3.65 -0.65
N GLU A 55 18.54 4.14 -0.55
CA GLU A 55 18.84 5.57 -0.54
C GLU A 55 19.44 5.96 -1.88
N GLU A 56 18.85 6.97 -2.52
CA GLU A 56 19.41 7.58 -3.71
C GLU A 56 20.11 8.88 -3.28
N ALA A 57 21.41 8.95 -3.55
CA ALA A 57 22.22 10.12 -3.23
C ALA A 57 21.87 11.32 -4.13
N ALA A 58 22.65 12.39 -3.99
CA ALA A 58 22.60 13.53 -4.90
C ALA A 58 22.75 13.05 -6.36
N PRO A 59 22.00 13.64 -7.32
CA PRO A 59 21.21 14.87 -7.18
C PRO A 59 19.72 14.63 -6.83
N LEU A 60 19.31 13.37 -6.65
CA LEU A 60 17.91 13.06 -6.42
C LEU A 60 17.54 13.18 -4.95
N ASP A 61 18.44 12.84 -4.03
CA ASP A 61 18.23 12.96 -2.58
C ASP A 61 16.90 12.31 -2.15
N GLU A 62 16.72 11.04 -2.53
CA GLU A 62 15.48 10.30 -2.32
C GLU A 62 15.65 9.14 -1.36
N LEU A 63 14.62 8.93 -0.53
CA LEU A 63 14.40 7.66 0.12
C LEU A 63 13.48 6.82 -0.77
N ARG A 64 13.82 5.55 -0.98
CA ARG A 64 13.06 4.64 -1.84
C ARG A 64 12.74 3.34 -1.12
N VAL A 65 11.59 2.77 -1.48
CA VAL A 65 11.17 1.46 -1.01
C VAL A 65 10.57 0.70 -2.18
N VAL A 66 10.97 -0.56 -2.33
CA VAL A 66 10.32 -1.50 -3.24
C VAL A 66 9.33 -2.33 -2.43
N VAL A 67 8.09 -2.39 -2.90
CA VAL A 67 7.05 -3.30 -2.41
C VAL A 67 6.63 -4.26 -3.51
N GLY A 68 6.18 -5.46 -3.15
CA GLY A 68 5.82 -6.50 -4.12
C GLY A 68 4.50 -7.19 -3.78
N ASN A 69 3.78 -7.60 -4.82
CA ASN A 69 2.60 -8.43 -4.64
C ASN A 69 2.99 -9.85 -4.18
N ALA A 70 2.00 -10.65 -3.77
CA ALA A 70 2.23 -12.00 -3.23
C ALA A 70 3.04 -12.90 -4.19
N VAL A 71 2.83 -12.77 -5.51
CA VAL A 71 3.57 -13.53 -6.53
C VAL A 71 5.05 -13.17 -6.51
N ALA A 72 5.37 -11.87 -6.53
CA ALA A 72 6.74 -11.39 -6.48
C ALA A 72 7.44 -11.76 -5.15
N ILE A 73 6.74 -11.64 -4.03
CA ILE A 73 7.28 -12.02 -2.71
C ILE A 73 7.61 -13.51 -2.64
N LYS A 74 6.72 -14.36 -3.16
CA LYS A 74 6.97 -15.80 -3.23
C LYS A 74 8.22 -16.09 -4.07
N ALA A 75 8.33 -15.47 -5.25
CA ALA A 75 9.50 -15.63 -6.11
C ALA A 75 10.80 -15.20 -5.41
N TYR A 76 10.80 -14.09 -4.67
CA TYR A 76 11.95 -13.64 -3.87
C TYR A 76 12.33 -14.66 -2.78
N ARG A 77 11.35 -15.17 -2.03
CA ARG A 77 11.60 -16.14 -0.95
C ARG A 77 12.14 -17.47 -1.47
N GLU A 78 11.69 -17.89 -2.66
CA GLU A 78 12.10 -19.15 -3.30
C GLU A 78 13.38 -18.99 -4.14
N GLY A 79 13.88 -17.77 -4.34
CA GLY A 79 15.01 -17.49 -5.23
C GLY A 79 14.70 -17.80 -6.70
N SER A 80 13.43 -17.70 -7.11
CA SER A 80 12.98 -18.08 -8.44
C SER A 80 13.22 -16.96 -9.45
N LEU A 81 14.01 -17.27 -10.47
CA LEU A 81 14.23 -16.42 -11.64
C LEU A 81 14.04 -17.22 -12.94
N PRO A 82 13.42 -16.65 -13.98
CA PRO A 82 12.82 -15.31 -14.02
C PRO A 82 11.59 -15.20 -13.11
N PHE A 83 11.19 -13.96 -12.78
CA PHE A 83 9.95 -13.74 -12.01
C PHE A 83 8.75 -14.32 -12.78
N PRO A 84 7.84 -15.04 -12.10
CA PRO A 84 6.63 -15.56 -12.74
C PRO A 84 5.73 -14.44 -13.26
N ASP A 85 4.93 -14.76 -14.28
CA ASP A 85 3.91 -13.86 -14.79
C ASP A 85 2.96 -13.38 -13.68
N GLY A 86 2.57 -12.11 -13.76
CA GLY A 86 1.77 -11.46 -12.73
C GLY A 86 2.58 -10.97 -11.52
N SER A 87 3.90 -11.15 -11.49
CA SER A 87 4.77 -10.46 -10.53
C SER A 87 4.73 -8.96 -10.76
N VAL A 88 4.41 -8.19 -9.72
CA VAL A 88 4.40 -6.73 -9.77
C VAL A 88 5.25 -6.17 -8.65
N LEU A 89 6.16 -5.28 -9.02
CA LEU A 89 7.02 -4.52 -8.12
C LEU A 89 6.70 -3.04 -8.26
N VAL A 90 6.52 -2.36 -7.14
CA VAL A 90 6.30 -0.91 -7.12
C VAL A 90 7.44 -0.25 -6.37
N LYS A 91 8.10 0.70 -7.04
CA LYS A 91 9.15 1.53 -6.45
C LYS A 91 8.54 2.86 -5.99
N LEU A 92 8.41 3.00 -4.68
CA LEU A 92 8.04 4.26 -4.04
C LEU A 92 9.29 5.12 -3.87
N ALA A 93 9.17 6.42 -4.17
CA ALA A 93 10.25 7.39 -4.02
C ALA A 93 9.72 8.65 -3.37
N TRP A 94 10.44 9.12 -2.35
CA TRP A 94 10.14 10.34 -1.62
C TRP A 94 11.38 11.20 -1.54
N LYS A 95 11.21 12.52 -1.69
CA LYS A 95 12.27 13.46 -1.35
C LYS A 95 12.58 13.38 0.14
N ARG A 96 13.85 13.50 0.47
CA ARG A 96 14.35 13.56 1.83
C ARG A 96 14.02 14.91 2.47
N THR A 97 13.56 14.91 3.71
CA THR A 97 13.37 16.13 4.51
C THR A 97 14.08 15.99 5.86
N PRO A 98 14.99 16.90 6.23
CA PRO A 98 15.66 16.90 7.53
C PRO A 98 14.66 17.01 8.69
N SER A 99 14.94 16.32 9.79
CA SER A 99 14.16 16.45 11.02
C SER A 99 14.52 17.72 11.78
N ALA A 100 13.51 18.45 12.26
CA ALA A 100 13.71 19.58 13.16
C ALA A 100 14.12 19.15 14.58
N GLU A 101 13.70 17.96 15.02
CA GLU A 101 13.91 17.46 16.37
C GLU A 101 15.22 16.65 16.51
N PHE A 102 15.71 16.08 15.40
CA PHE A 102 16.89 15.21 15.38
C PHE A 102 17.79 15.53 14.18
N ALA A 103 18.85 16.32 14.40
CA ALA A 103 19.67 16.86 13.31
C ALA A 103 20.31 15.81 12.37
N SER A 104 20.56 14.59 12.84
CA SER A 104 21.09 13.49 12.04
C SER A 104 20.02 12.69 11.29
N ALA A 105 18.74 12.90 11.59
CA ALA A 105 17.63 12.14 11.02
C ALA A 105 17.00 12.85 9.82
N THR A 106 16.53 12.04 8.87
CA THR A 106 15.76 12.49 7.71
C THR A 106 14.50 11.63 7.63
N PHE A 107 13.37 12.23 7.26
CA PHE A 107 12.13 11.51 7.00
C PHE A 107 11.70 11.63 5.53
N PRO A 108 10.91 10.66 5.02
CA PRO A 108 10.25 10.80 3.73
C PRO A 108 9.30 12.00 3.75
N ALA A 109 9.46 12.93 2.82
CA ALA A 109 8.44 13.94 2.54
C ALA A 109 7.13 13.25 2.12
N PRO A 110 5.97 13.94 2.12
CA PRO A 110 4.75 13.39 1.53
C PRO A 110 5.02 12.88 0.10
N PRO A 111 4.47 11.71 -0.29
CA PRO A 111 4.70 11.16 -1.63
C PRO A 111 4.29 12.18 -2.69
N PRO A 112 5.12 12.41 -3.73
CA PRO A 112 4.66 13.14 -4.89
C PRO A 112 3.43 12.42 -5.42
N ARG A 113 2.36 13.16 -5.69
CA ARG A 113 1.19 12.56 -6.33
C ARG A 113 1.64 12.11 -7.72
N CYS A 114 1.55 10.80 -8.00
CA CYS A 114 1.64 10.31 -9.37
C CYS A 114 0.49 10.98 -10.14
N ARG A 115 0.85 11.94 -11.00
CA ARG A 115 -0.08 12.71 -11.81
C ARG A 115 -0.19 12.07 -13.19
#